data_AF-A0A8J4SPQ6-F1
#
_entry.id   AF-A0A8J4SPQ6-F1
#
_cell.length_a   1.000
_cell.length_b   1.000
_cell.length_c   1.000
_cell.angle_alpha   90.00
_cell.angle_beta   90.00
_cell.angle_gamma   90.00
#
_symmetry.space_group_name_H-M   'P 1'
#
loop_
_entity.id
_entity.type
_entity.pdbx_description
1 polymer ?
#
loop_
_entity_poly.entity_id
_entity_poly.type
_entity_poly.pdbx_seq_one_letter_code
_entity_poly.pdbx_strand_id
1 'polypeptide(L)'
;MFSSHSSGEGLQNALFQLRFNRLSSKSEKESEIQKNRVRKALEEKKVDVAKVYAENAIRKHNESVTFLRMASRLDAVASRVQSATRMNEAMKNIGGVSKELEKAMKSMDLEKIEKIMSKFETQFVDLDVRSATMEGSMGNAVTLSAPEDQVNSLLQKVSLSNAVGVWLFQGSICEV
;
A
#
# COMPACT_ATOMS: atom_id res chain seq x y z
N MET A 1 -32.12 1.89 11.73
CA MET A 1 -31.28 0.79 12.24
C MET A 1 -29.98 0.77 11.43
N PHE A 2 -28.92 1.44 11.90
CA PHE A 2 -27.56 1.35 11.33
C PHE A 2 -26.59 1.42 12.50
N SER A 3 -26.44 0.31 13.21
CA SER A 3 -25.56 0.24 14.39
C SER A 3 -24.99 -1.16 14.49
N SER A 4 -23.82 -1.38 13.86
CA SER A 4 -22.77 -2.36 14.25
C SER A 4 -21.83 -2.70 13.06
N HIS A 5 -20.97 -1.79 12.58
CA HIS A 5 -19.97 -2.16 11.56
C HIS A 5 -18.53 -1.64 11.78
N SER A 6 -18.25 -0.78 12.76
CA SER A 6 -16.93 -0.11 12.80
C SER A 6 -15.74 -0.99 13.22
N SER A 7 -15.94 -2.05 14.00
CA SER A 7 -14.82 -2.89 14.48
C SER A 7 -14.39 -3.98 13.50
N GLY A 8 -15.27 -4.38 12.57
CA GLY A 8 -14.97 -5.43 11.60
C GLY A 8 -14.14 -4.93 10.41
N GLU A 9 -14.34 -3.68 9.98
CA GLU A 9 -13.74 -3.13 8.77
C GLU A 9 -12.22 -2.92 8.89
N GLY A 10 -11.73 -2.43 10.03
CA GLY A 10 -10.30 -2.27 10.27
C GLY A 10 -9.54 -3.59 10.28
N LEU A 11 -10.11 -4.62 10.92
CA LEU A 11 -9.51 -5.95 10.99
C LEU A 11 -9.55 -6.64 9.62
N GLN A 12 -10.63 -6.48 8.87
CA GLN A 12 -10.74 -6.99 7.50
C GLN A 12 -9.73 -6.30 6.57
N ASN A 13 -9.58 -4.98 6.65
CA ASN A 13 -8.61 -4.22 5.86
C ASN A 13 -7.16 -4.67 6.15
N ALA A 14 -6.81 -4.84 7.44
CA ALA A 14 -5.50 -5.37 7.83
C ALA A 14 -5.28 -6.80 7.33
N LEU A 15 -6.32 -7.65 7.37
CA LEU A 15 -6.28 -9.02 6.85
C LEU A 15 -6.08 -9.03 5.32
N PHE A 16 -6.74 -8.14 4.59
CA PHE A 16 -6.56 -7.99 3.15
C PHE A 16 -5.14 -7.53 2.82
N GLN A 17 -4.62 -6.51 3.51
CA GLN A 17 -3.25 -6.02 3.32
C GLN A 17 -2.23 -7.13 3.58
N LEU A 18 -2.38 -7.89 4.67
CA LEU A 18 -1.53 -9.04 4.98
C LEU A 18 -1.63 -10.13 3.91
N ARG A 19 -2.82 -10.42 3.38
CA ARG A 19 -3.00 -11.38 2.29
C ARG A 19 -2.29 -10.94 1.01
N PHE A 20 -2.46 -9.69 0.58
CA PHE A 20 -1.84 -9.19 -0.65
C PHE A 20 -0.31 -9.09 -0.54
N ASN A 21 0.22 -8.65 0.61
CA ASN A 21 1.66 -8.68 0.86
C ASN A 21 2.22 -10.11 0.85
N ARG A 22 1.51 -11.06 1.48
CA ARG A 22 1.93 -12.47 1.46
C ARG A 22 1.91 -13.08 0.05
N LEU A 23 0.90 -12.75 -0.76
CA LEU A 23 0.81 -13.18 -2.15
C LEU A 23 1.92 -12.55 -3.00
N SER A 24 2.22 -11.27 -2.82
CA SER A 24 3.33 -10.58 -3.48
C SER A 24 4.66 -11.28 -3.20
N SER A 25 5.02 -11.48 -1.94
CA SER A 25 6.28 -12.14 -1.57
C SER A 25 6.34 -13.60 -2.02
N LYS A 26 5.19 -14.30 -2.09
CA LYS A 26 5.15 -15.67 -2.62
C LYS A 26 5.45 -15.68 -4.13
N SER A 27 4.81 -14.81 -4.90
CA SER A 27 5.03 -14.71 -6.35
C SER A 27 6.46 -14.25 -6.68
N GLU A 28 7.06 -13.41 -5.84
CA GLU A 28 8.46 -12.99 -5.98
C GLU A 28 9.44 -14.15 -5.77
N LYS A 29 9.23 -14.97 -4.72
CA LYS A 29 10.00 -16.21 -4.51
C LYS A 29 9.86 -17.19 -5.68
N GLU A 30 8.64 -17.34 -6.22
CA GLU A 30 8.42 -18.16 -7.42
C GLU A 30 9.18 -17.60 -8.63
N SER A 31 9.27 -16.28 -8.80
CA SER A 31 10.07 -15.65 -9.86
C SER A 31 11.57 -15.93 -9.71
N GLU A 32 12.12 -15.83 -8.49
CA GLU A 32 13.53 -16.14 -8.23
C GLU A 32 13.87 -17.61 -8.51
N ILE A 33 12.97 -18.54 -8.15
CA ILE A 33 13.13 -19.96 -8.48
C ILE A 33 13.21 -20.16 -9.99
N GLN A 34 12.36 -19.48 -10.78
CA GLN A 34 12.42 -19.57 -12.23
C GLN A 34 13.70 -18.92 -12.80
N LYS A 35 14.17 -17.79 -12.27
CA LYS A 35 15.46 -17.19 -12.66
C LYS A 35 16.64 -18.14 -12.42
N ASN A 36 16.62 -18.87 -11.31
CA ASN A 36 17.63 -19.90 -11.03
C ASN A 36 17.54 -21.09 -12.00
N ARG A 37 16.33 -21.45 -12.44
CA ARG A 37 16.13 -22.48 -13.49
C ARG A 37 16.59 -22.00 -14.86
N VAL A 38 16.42 -20.72 -15.20
CA VAL A 38 17.00 -20.12 -16.41
C VAL A 38 18.52 -20.24 -16.39
N ARG A 39 19.17 -19.92 -15.26
CA ARG A 39 20.63 -20.05 -15.11
C ARG A 39 21.10 -21.49 -15.40
N LYS A 40 20.45 -22.48 -14.80
CA LYS A 40 20.75 -23.91 -15.05
C LYS A 40 20.50 -24.32 -16.50
N ALA A 41 19.42 -23.86 -17.13
CA ALA A 41 19.13 -24.17 -18.53
C ALA A 41 20.13 -23.53 -19.52
N LEU A 42 20.68 -22.37 -19.17
CA LEU A 42 21.75 -21.71 -19.93
C LEU A 42 23.08 -22.46 -19.82
N GLU A 43 23.42 -22.99 -18.64
CA GLU A 43 24.59 -23.86 -18.44
C GLU A 43 24.49 -25.15 -19.28
N GLU A 44 23.29 -25.72 -19.39
CA GLU A 44 23.01 -26.89 -20.23
C GLU A 44 22.92 -26.58 -21.75
N LYS A 45 23.15 -25.33 -22.17
CA LYS A 45 23.01 -24.85 -23.57
C LYS A 45 21.64 -25.09 -24.21
N LYS A 46 20.58 -25.31 -23.42
CA LYS A 46 19.19 -25.50 -23.89
C LYS A 46 18.45 -24.17 -23.98
N VAL A 47 18.67 -23.46 -25.09
CA VAL A 47 18.16 -22.09 -25.29
C VAL A 47 16.63 -22.01 -25.32
N ASP A 48 15.95 -22.99 -25.91
CA ASP A 48 14.48 -22.98 -26.01
C ASP A 48 13.80 -23.15 -24.65
N VAL A 49 14.37 -24.01 -23.80
CA VAL A 49 13.90 -24.24 -22.43
C VAL A 49 14.19 -23.03 -21.54
N ALA A 50 15.34 -22.37 -21.74
CA ALA A 50 15.70 -21.15 -21.01
C ALA A 50 14.73 -19.99 -21.33
N LYS A 51 14.26 -19.86 -22.58
CA LYS A 51 13.25 -18.85 -22.97
C LYS A 51 11.91 -19.06 -22.24
N VAL A 52 11.42 -20.30 -22.19
CA VAL A 52 10.16 -20.62 -21.49
C VAL A 52 10.26 -20.33 -19.98
N TYR A 53 11.41 -20.61 -19.35
CA TYR A 53 11.61 -20.26 -17.94
C TYR A 53 11.76 -18.74 -17.72
N ALA A 54 12.35 -18.02 -18.66
CA ALA A 54 12.49 -16.55 -18.59
C ALA A 54 11.12 -15.86 -18.72
N GLU A 55 10.28 -16.28 -19.67
CA GLU A 55 8.90 -15.78 -19.82
C GLU A 55 8.08 -16.02 -18.55
N ASN A 56 8.19 -17.23 -17.98
CA ASN A 56 7.50 -17.55 -16.72
C ASN A 56 8.01 -16.70 -15.55
N ALA A 57 9.31 -16.43 -15.48
CA ALA A 57 9.88 -15.57 -14.45
C ALA A 57 9.36 -14.13 -14.55
N ILE A 58 9.26 -13.59 -15.77
CA ILE A 58 8.72 -12.24 -16.03
C ILE A 58 7.24 -12.18 -15.67
N ARG A 59 6.44 -13.17 -16.10
CA ARG A 59 5.02 -13.24 -15.77
C ARG A 59 4.79 -13.22 -14.26
N LYS A 60 5.54 -14.03 -13.51
CA LYS A 60 5.44 -14.09 -12.04
C LYS A 60 5.91 -12.81 -11.34
N HIS A 61 6.92 -12.13 -11.88
CA HIS A 61 7.36 -10.84 -11.38
C HIS A 61 6.31 -9.74 -11.64
N ASN A 62 5.70 -9.71 -12.82
CA ASN A 62 4.62 -8.77 -13.11
C ASN A 62 3.41 -9.02 -12.19
N GLU A 63 3.07 -10.29 -11.94
CA GLU A 63 2.02 -10.68 -10.99
C GLU A 63 2.31 -10.16 -9.56
N SER A 64 3.57 -10.25 -9.09
CA SER A 64 3.94 -9.72 -7.76
C SER A 64 3.82 -8.19 -7.71
N VAL A 65 4.27 -7.49 -8.76
CA VAL A 65 4.14 -6.03 -8.87
C VAL A 65 2.66 -5.61 -8.88
N THR A 66 1.79 -6.35 -9.57
CA THR A 66 0.34 -6.09 -9.55
C THR A 66 -0.25 -6.26 -8.16
N PHE A 67 0.12 -7.31 -7.41
CA PHE A 67 -0.34 -7.49 -6.03
C PHE A 67 0.18 -6.40 -5.09
N LEU A 68 1.42 -5.95 -5.25
CA LEU A 68 1.98 -4.85 -4.48
C LEU A 68 1.23 -3.55 -4.75
N ARG A 69 0.96 -3.22 -6.02
CA ARG A 69 0.14 -2.05 -6.40
C ARG A 69 -1.26 -2.13 -5.78
N MET A 70 -1.87 -3.31 -5.78
CA MET A 70 -3.18 -3.51 -5.17
C MET A 70 -3.12 -3.32 -3.64
N ALA A 71 -2.07 -3.81 -2.98
CA ALA A 71 -1.83 -3.57 -1.57
C ALA A 71 -1.68 -2.08 -1.24
N SER A 72 -0.93 -1.32 -2.04
CA SER A 72 -0.79 0.13 -1.87
C SER A 72 -2.10 0.89 -2.08
N ARG A 73 -2.90 0.49 -3.07
CA ARG A 73 -4.23 1.08 -3.30
C ARG A 73 -5.18 0.78 -2.14
N LEU A 74 -5.13 -0.43 -1.60
CA LEU A 74 -5.92 -0.82 -0.42
C LEU A 74 -5.50 -0.05 0.83
N ASP A 75 -4.20 0.17 1.03
CA ASP A 75 -3.68 0.98 2.14
C ASP A 75 -4.17 2.44 2.05
N ALA A 76 -4.14 3.02 0.84
CA ALA A 76 -4.68 4.36 0.60
C ALA A 76 -6.19 4.43 0.87
N VAL A 77 -6.95 3.41 0.47
CA VAL A 77 -8.40 3.33 0.74
C VAL A 77 -8.65 3.11 2.25
N ALA A 78 -7.87 2.27 2.91
CA ALA A 78 -7.97 2.03 4.35
C ALA A 78 -7.70 3.31 5.15
N SER A 79 -6.71 4.10 4.76
CA SER A 79 -6.42 5.41 5.34
C SER A 79 -7.62 6.37 5.20
N ARG A 80 -8.23 6.43 4.01
CA ARG A 80 -9.45 7.22 3.76
C ARG A 80 -10.64 6.77 4.61
N VAL A 81 -10.85 5.46 4.72
CA VAL A 81 -11.94 4.88 5.54
C VAL A 81 -11.70 5.15 7.02
N GLN A 82 -10.46 5.02 7.50
CA GLN A 82 -10.10 5.31 8.89
C GLN A 82 -10.33 6.79 9.22
N SER A 83 -9.94 7.69 8.33
CA SER A 83 -10.21 9.11 8.44
C SER A 83 -11.70 9.43 8.48
N ALA A 84 -12.49 8.86 7.57
CA ALA A 84 -13.94 9.03 7.56
C ALA A 84 -14.60 8.48 8.84
N THR A 85 -14.09 7.37 9.38
CA THR A 85 -14.58 6.77 10.64
C THR A 85 -14.28 7.68 11.84
N ARG A 86 -13.05 8.21 11.93
CA ARG A 86 -12.67 9.17 12.98
C ARG A 86 -13.50 10.46 12.90
N MET A 87 -13.77 10.94 11.70
CA MET A 87 -14.65 12.09 11.47
C MET A 87 -16.08 11.80 11.95
N ASN A 88 -16.63 10.63 11.61
CA ASN A 88 -17.95 10.20 12.09
C ASN A 88 -18.01 10.07 13.62
N GLU A 89 -16.94 9.63 14.26
CA GLU A 89 -16.85 9.55 15.73
C GLU A 89 -16.83 10.95 16.37
N ALA A 90 -16.03 11.87 15.83
CA ALA A 90 -16.01 13.27 16.28
C ALA A 90 -17.40 13.93 16.13
N MET A 91 -18.10 13.68 15.01
CA MET A 91 -19.47 14.16 14.80
C MET A 91 -20.48 13.56 15.79
N LYS A 92 -20.32 12.29 16.20
CA LYS A 92 -21.14 11.69 17.27
C LYS A 92 -20.89 12.36 18.61
N ASN A 93 -19.63 12.68 18.93
CA ASN A 93 -19.27 13.37 20.18
C ASN A 93 -19.87 14.78 20.22
N ILE A 94 -19.76 15.54 19.12
CA ILE A 94 -20.41 16.87 18.99
C ILE A 94 -21.93 16.75 19.12
N GLY A 95 -22.53 15.73 18.51
CA GLY A 95 -23.97 15.44 18.66
C GLY A 95 -24.38 15.10 20.10
N GLY A 96 -23.50 14.46 20.88
CA GLY A 96 -23.70 14.21 22.31
C GLY A 96 -23.64 15.49 23.14
N VAL A 97 -22.58 16.29 22.96
CA VAL A 97 -22.38 17.57 23.65
C VAL A 97 -23.49 18.57 23.32
N SER A 98 -23.97 18.59 22.06
CA SER A 98 -25.11 19.43 21.64
C SER A 98 -26.41 19.05 22.35
N LYS A 99 -26.67 17.76 22.57
CA LYS A 99 -27.83 17.29 23.35
C LYS A 99 -27.70 17.60 24.84
N GLU A 100 -26.50 17.53 25.39
CA GLU A 100 -26.22 17.95 26.77
C GLU A 100 -26.47 19.46 26.95
N LEU A 101 -26.06 20.26 25.97
CA LEU A 101 -26.31 21.70 25.95
C LEU A 101 -27.81 22.02 25.96
N GLU A 102 -28.60 21.32 25.13
CA GLU A 102 -30.07 21.48 25.09
C GLU A 102 -30.70 21.18 26.46
N LYS A 103 -30.21 20.16 27.18
CA LYS A 103 -30.67 19.83 28.53
C LYS A 103 -30.28 20.88 29.56
N ALA A 104 -29.05 21.39 29.50
CA ALA A 104 -28.56 22.42 30.42
C ALA A 104 -29.32 23.75 30.23
N MET A 105 -29.61 24.11 28.98
CA MET A 105 -30.44 25.27 28.63
C MET A 105 -31.86 25.16 29.22
N LYS A 106 -32.46 23.96 29.23
CA LYS A 106 -33.78 23.74 29.86
C LYS A 106 -33.75 23.92 31.39
N SER A 107 -32.63 23.60 32.03
CA SER A 107 -32.46 23.82 33.48
C SER A 107 -32.06 25.25 33.86
N MET A 108 -31.74 26.13 32.88
CA MET A 108 -31.22 27.50 33.08
C MET A 108 -30.03 27.61 34.04
N ASP A 109 -29.25 26.53 34.18
CA ASP A 109 -28.06 26.49 35.02
C ASP A 109 -26.86 27.04 34.24
N LEU A 110 -26.55 28.32 34.46
CA LEU A 110 -25.48 29.06 33.78
C LEU A 110 -24.11 28.39 33.90
N GLU A 111 -23.80 27.80 35.05
CA GLU A 111 -22.50 27.18 35.30
C GLU A 111 -22.34 25.88 34.48
N LYS A 112 -23.43 25.13 34.30
CA LYS A 112 -23.45 23.95 33.43
C LYS A 112 -23.40 24.33 31.95
N ILE A 113 -24.10 25.39 31.55
CA ILE A 113 -24.08 25.89 30.17
C ILE A 113 -22.66 26.32 29.78
N GLU A 114 -21.96 27.06 30.63
CA GLU A 114 -20.58 27.49 30.40
C GLU A 114 -19.63 26.29 30.23
N LYS A 115 -19.73 25.30 31.12
CA LYS A 115 -18.93 24.07 31.04
C LYS A 115 -19.19 23.26 29.76
N ILE A 116 -20.43 23.19 29.30
CA ILE A 116 -20.79 22.45 28.08
C ILE A 116 -20.40 23.24 26.83
N MET A 117 -20.54 24.57 26.83
CA MET A 117 -20.08 25.43 25.73
C MET A 117 -18.58 25.37 25.54
N SER A 118 -17.80 25.41 26.61
CA SER A 118 -16.34 25.24 26.52
C SER A 118 -15.95 23.87 25.93
N LYS A 119 -16.67 22.80 26.29
CA LYS A 119 -16.50 21.49 25.67
C LYS A 119 -16.90 21.47 24.19
N PHE A 120 -17.96 22.17 23.83
CA PHE A 120 -18.42 22.27 22.44
C PHE A 120 -17.38 22.98 21.57
N GLU A 121 -16.82 24.11 22.03
CA GLU A 121 -15.72 24.81 21.35
C GLU A 121 -14.50 23.90 21.16
N THR A 122 -14.08 23.21 22.23
CA THR A 122 -12.90 22.32 22.16
C THR A 122 -13.10 21.20 21.13
N GLN A 123 -14.27 20.56 21.12
CA GLN A 123 -14.59 19.48 20.17
C GLN A 123 -14.72 20.00 18.74
N PHE A 124 -15.23 21.21 18.55
CA PHE A 124 -15.41 21.82 17.23
C PHE A 124 -14.07 22.28 16.63
N VAL A 125 -13.19 22.89 17.44
CA VAL A 125 -11.84 23.29 17.02
C VAL A 125 -10.98 22.08 16.67
N ASP A 126 -11.05 21.00 17.46
CA ASP A 126 -10.33 19.76 17.17
C ASP A 126 -10.81 19.12 15.85
N LEU A 127 -12.10 19.20 15.52
CA LEU A 127 -12.64 18.75 14.24
C LEU A 127 -12.10 19.60 13.06
N ASP A 128 -12.06 20.93 13.21
CA ASP A 128 -11.60 21.84 12.16
C ASP A 128 -10.10 21.70 11.87
N VAL A 129 -9.27 21.65 12.92
CA VAL A 129 -7.81 21.43 12.79
C VAL A 129 -7.50 20.08 12.13
N ARG A 130 -8.27 19.04 12.44
CA ARG A 130 -8.13 17.70 11.83
C ARG A 130 -8.53 17.69 10.36
N SER A 131 -9.63 18.36 9.98
CA SER A 131 -10.02 18.51 8.56
C SER A 131 -8.92 19.21 7.75
N ALA A 132 -8.41 20.34 8.25
CA ALA A 132 -7.38 21.12 7.56
C ALA A 132 -6.07 20.34 7.35
N THR A 133 -5.64 19.57 8.36
CA THR A 133 -4.42 18.73 8.28
C THR A 133 -4.56 17.60 7.25
N MET A 134 -5.78 17.08 7.08
CA MET A 134 -6.05 15.94 6.21
C MET A 134 -6.11 16.33 4.73
N GLU A 135 -6.69 17.50 4.40
CA GLU A 135 -6.72 18.03 3.03
C GLU A 135 -5.31 18.30 2.49
N GLY A 136 -4.39 18.82 3.32
CA GLY A 136 -3.02 19.16 2.92
C GLY A 136 -2.14 17.95 2.56
N SER A 137 -2.46 16.75 3.05
CA SER A 137 -1.58 15.57 2.92
C SER A 137 -1.97 14.63 1.77
N MET A 138 -3.20 14.70 1.26
CA MET A 138 -3.77 13.68 0.36
C MET A 138 -3.51 13.92 -1.15
N GLY A 139 -2.90 15.04 -1.55
CA GLY A 139 -2.74 15.44 -2.96
C GLY A 139 -1.73 14.65 -3.82
N ASN A 140 -0.80 13.88 -3.24
CA ASN A 140 0.43 13.46 -3.95
C ASN A 140 0.51 11.99 -4.41
N ALA A 141 -0.52 11.14 -4.20
CA ALA A 141 -0.35 9.68 -4.29
C ALA A 141 -0.71 8.98 -5.63
N VAL A 142 -1.16 9.70 -6.67
CA VAL A 142 -1.84 9.05 -7.83
C VAL A 142 -0.95 8.86 -9.09
N THR A 143 0.24 9.42 -9.18
CA THR A 143 0.95 9.59 -10.47
C THR A 143 1.95 8.50 -10.89
N LEU A 144 2.10 7.40 -10.16
CA LEU A 144 3.12 6.35 -10.43
C LEU A 144 2.55 5.12 -11.18
N SER A 145 1.83 5.33 -12.27
CA SER A 145 1.50 4.24 -13.21
C SER A 145 2.63 4.07 -14.22
N ALA A 146 3.38 2.98 -14.07
CA ALA A 146 4.63 2.68 -14.76
C ALA A 146 4.50 2.55 -16.30
N PRO A 147 5.41 3.14 -17.10
CA PRO A 147 5.55 2.87 -18.53
C PRO A 147 6.43 1.64 -18.84
N GLU A 148 6.33 1.15 -20.07
CA GLU A 148 6.95 -0.07 -20.64
C GLU A 148 8.49 -0.18 -20.53
N ASP A 149 9.20 0.89 -20.14
CA ASP A 149 10.66 0.95 -19.99
C ASP A 149 11.25 -0.08 -19.01
N GLN A 150 10.44 -0.60 -18.09
CA GLN A 150 10.87 -1.60 -17.11
C GLN A 150 11.17 -2.96 -17.74
N VAL A 151 10.54 -3.30 -18.88
CA VAL A 151 10.77 -4.58 -19.58
C VAL A 151 12.13 -4.56 -20.30
N ASN A 152 12.44 -3.47 -21.02
CA ASN A 152 13.70 -3.33 -21.75
C ASN A 152 14.90 -3.15 -20.81
N SER A 153 14.72 -2.44 -19.69
CA SER A 153 15.77 -2.26 -18.68
C SER A 153 16.17 -3.58 -18.00
N LEU A 154 15.24 -4.53 -17.87
CA LEU A 154 15.50 -5.81 -17.20
C LEU A 154 16.23 -6.79 -18.12
N LEU A 155 15.93 -6.78 -19.43
CA LEU A 155 16.71 -7.51 -20.44
C LEU A 155 18.17 -7.04 -20.50
N GLN A 156 18.39 -5.72 -20.38
CA GLN A 156 19.72 -5.14 -20.38
C GLN A 156 20.49 -5.40 -19.06
N LYS A 157 19.80 -5.38 -17.91
CA LYS A 157 20.45 -5.71 -16.61
C LYS A 157 20.85 -7.18 -16.49
N VAL A 158 20.06 -8.11 -17.02
CA VAL A 158 20.39 -9.55 -16.96
C VAL A 158 21.50 -9.91 -17.95
N SER A 159 21.58 -9.26 -19.11
CA SER A 159 22.70 -9.46 -20.06
C SER A 159 24.01 -8.89 -19.54
N LEU A 160 24.00 -7.70 -18.90
CA LEU A 160 25.19 -7.10 -18.30
C LEU A 160 25.69 -7.87 -17.08
N SER A 161 24.80 -8.38 -16.21
CA SER A 161 25.21 -9.16 -15.04
C SER A 161 25.81 -10.53 -15.40
N ASN A 162 25.40 -11.13 -16.53
CA ASN A 162 25.97 -12.38 -17.02
C ASN A 162 27.17 -12.18 -17.98
N ALA A 163 27.39 -10.98 -18.52
CA ALA A 163 28.53 -10.69 -19.41
C ALA A 163 29.88 -10.72 -18.69
N VAL A 164 29.90 -10.62 -17.35
CA VAL A 164 31.16 -10.71 -16.56
C VAL A 164 31.77 -12.11 -16.58
N GLY A 165 31.01 -13.16 -16.93
CA GLY A 165 31.52 -14.53 -17.05
C GLY A 165 32.22 -14.85 -18.36
N VAL A 166 31.99 -14.06 -19.43
CA VAL A 166 32.54 -14.35 -20.77
C VAL A 166 33.89 -13.68 -20.99
N TRP A 167 34.12 -12.50 -20.40
CA TRP A 167 35.42 -11.82 -20.52
C TRP A 167 36.55 -12.51 -19.74
N LEU A 168 36.26 -13.29 -18.69
CA LEU A 168 37.28 -14.01 -17.91
C LEU A 168 37.80 -15.29 -18.58
N PHE A 169 37.09 -15.83 -19.59
CA PHE A 169 37.54 -17.03 -20.31
C PHE A 169 38.34 -16.70 -21.58
N GLN A 170 38.27 -15.47 -22.09
CA GLN A 170 39.00 -15.05 -23.29
C GLN A 170 40.42 -14.53 -22.99
N GLY A 171 40.73 -14.17 -21.74
CA GLY A 171 42.00 -13.56 -21.33
C GLY A 171 43.17 -14.50 -21.02
N SER A 172 42.98 -15.83 -21.04
CA SER A 172 44.06 -16.80 -20.73
C SER A 172 44.53 -17.64 -21.93
N ILE A 173 44.13 -17.32 -23.17
CA ILE A 173 44.49 -18.11 -24.36
C ILE A 173 45.34 -17.34 -25.40
N CYS A 174 45.65 -16.06 -25.19
CA CYS A 174 46.54 -15.31 -26.10
C CYS A 174 47.66 -14.58 -25.35
N GLU A 175 48.67 -15.32 -24.92
CA GLU A 175 50.06 -14.82 -24.83
C GLU A 175 51.01 -16.02 -24.97
N VAL A 176 51.19 -16.43 -26.23
CA VAL A 176 52.44 -16.98 -26.78
C VAL A 176 52.97 -15.94 -27.75
#